data_AF-A0A0K6IYL6-F1
#
_entry.id   AF-A0A0K6IYL6-F1
#
_cell.length_a   1.000
_cell.length_b   1.000
_cell.length_c   1.000
_cell.angle_alpha   90.00
_cell.angle_beta   90.00
_cell.angle_gamma   90.00
#
_symmetry.space_group_name_H-M   'P 1'
#
loop_
_entity.id
_entity.type
_entity.pdbx_description
1 polymer ?
#
loop_
_entity_poly.entity_id
_entity_poly.type
_entity_poly.pdbx_seq_one_letter_code
_entity_poly.pdbx_strand_id
1 'polypeptide(L)'
;MLRQAFAELLADEAMRRNVLSEELMVDGVTELADSAVNIRVRIKTLPGAQWAVGRAFNTLVKKHFDAAGIEMPFPHLTVYFGQDKDGSAPPVRVVLQGEQGIGQEEGAGPSGQISVASERTQVPQGAVVNK
;
A
#
# COMPACT_ATOMS: atom_id res chain seq x y z
N MET A 1 22.57 5.20 -4.54
CA MET A 1 21.47 4.45 -3.90
C MET A 1 21.24 3.10 -4.58
N LEU A 2 20.55 2.99 -5.71
CA LEU A 2 20.25 1.67 -6.33
C LEU A 2 21.50 0.82 -6.68
N ARG A 3 22.53 1.46 -7.24
CA ARG A 3 23.81 0.80 -7.53
C ARG A 3 24.56 0.37 -6.26
N GLN A 4 24.41 1.11 -5.16
CA GLN A 4 25.02 0.77 -3.87
C GLN A 4 24.29 -0.42 -3.22
N ALA A 5 22.96 -0.44 -3.27
CA ALA A 5 22.16 -1.58 -2.83
C ALA A 5 22.52 -2.86 -3.62
N PHE A 6 22.77 -2.73 -4.92
CA PHE A 6 23.24 -3.87 -5.72
C PHE A 6 24.66 -4.31 -5.38
N ALA A 7 25.57 -3.38 -5.08
CA ALA A 7 26.91 -3.72 -4.61
C ALA A 7 26.89 -4.45 -3.26
N GLU A 8 26.01 -4.03 -2.33
CA GLU A 8 25.79 -4.72 -1.04
C GLU A 8 25.19 -6.13 -1.27
N LEU A 9 24.30 -6.29 -2.24
CA LEU A 9 23.76 -7.60 -2.63
C LEU A 9 24.84 -8.53 -3.18
N LEU A 10 25.79 -8.02 -3.96
CA LEU A 10 26.91 -8.79 -4.50
C LEU A 10 27.98 -9.11 -3.46
N ALA A 11 28.01 -8.40 -2.33
CA ALA A 11 28.93 -8.68 -1.22
C ALA A 11 28.52 -9.94 -0.43
N ASP A 12 27.23 -10.31 -0.46
CA ASP A 12 26.76 -11.59 0.09
C ASP A 12 27.12 -12.73 -0.87
N GLU A 13 28.00 -13.64 -0.42
CA GLU A 13 28.49 -14.76 -1.22
C GLU A 13 27.35 -15.70 -1.68
N ALA A 14 26.31 -15.88 -0.86
CA ALA A 14 25.17 -16.73 -1.19
C ALA A 14 24.34 -16.13 -2.34
N MET A 15 24.18 -14.81 -2.35
CA MET A 15 23.46 -14.10 -3.40
C MET A 15 24.32 -13.93 -4.66
N ARG A 16 25.63 -13.65 -4.50
CA ARG A 16 26.57 -13.46 -5.60
C ARG A 16 26.66 -14.65 -6.55
N ARG A 17 26.61 -15.88 -6.01
CA ARG A 17 26.60 -17.13 -6.80
C ARG A 17 25.36 -17.26 -7.69
N ASN A 18 24.26 -16.64 -7.29
CA ASN A 18 22.98 -16.69 -8.00
C ASN A 18 22.79 -15.56 -9.02
N VAL A 19 23.67 -14.55 -9.01
CA VAL A 19 23.60 -13.39 -9.90
C VAL A 19 24.65 -13.54 -11.01
N LEU A 20 24.18 -13.52 -12.26
CA LEU A 20 25.01 -13.61 -13.46
C LEU A 20 25.41 -12.23 -14.01
N SER A 21 24.67 -11.18 -13.63
CA SER A 21 24.97 -9.80 -13.99
C SER A 21 26.05 -9.21 -13.08
N GLU A 22 27.12 -8.66 -13.65
CA GLU A 22 28.09 -7.86 -12.89
C GLU A 22 27.61 -6.41 -12.65
N GLU A 23 26.71 -5.93 -13.52
CA GLU A 23 26.13 -4.59 -13.41
C GLU A 23 24.60 -4.63 -13.35
N LEU A 24 24.04 -3.69 -12.57
CA LEU A 24 22.62 -3.45 -12.48
C LEU A 24 22.10 -2.76 -13.75
N MET A 25 21.20 -3.41 -14.49
CA MET A 25 20.49 -2.76 -15.60
C MET A 25 19.30 -1.97 -15.05
N VAL A 26 19.38 -0.64 -15.16
CA VAL A 26 18.30 0.27 -14.77
C VAL A 26 17.72 0.86 -16.05
N ASP A 27 16.47 0.52 -16.35
CA ASP A 27 15.77 1.02 -17.54
C ASP A 27 15.27 2.47 -17.35
N GLY A 28 15.40 3.00 -16.13
CA GLY A 28 14.99 4.35 -15.76
C GLY A 28 13.58 4.41 -15.18
N VAL A 29 13.00 5.61 -15.19
CA VAL A 29 11.61 5.85 -14.80
C VAL A 29 10.71 5.34 -15.92
N THR A 30 9.83 4.41 -15.58
CA THR A 30 8.92 3.81 -16.55
C THR A 30 7.57 4.50 -16.59
N GLU A 31 7.18 5.10 -15.46
CA GLU A 31 5.89 5.77 -15.31
C GLU A 31 5.95 6.74 -14.12
N LEU A 32 5.29 7.88 -14.28
CA LEU A 32 4.95 8.81 -13.21
C LEU A 32 3.47 8.58 -12.88
N ALA A 33 3.20 7.82 -11.84
CA ALA A 33 1.85 7.53 -11.38
C ALA A 33 1.34 8.65 -10.46
N ASP A 34 0.04 8.67 -10.20
CA ASP A 34 -0.66 9.72 -9.43
C ASP A 34 -0.09 9.96 -8.03
N SER A 35 0.59 8.97 -7.46
CA SER A 35 1.27 9.10 -6.17
C SER A 35 2.61 8.39 -6.13
N ALA A 36 3.18 7.94 -7.26
CA ALA A 36 4.42 7.15 -7.22
C ALA A 36 5.27 7.31 -8.48
N VAL A 37 6.58 7.06 -8.34
CA VAL A 37 7.49 6.96 -9.47
C VAL A 37 7.90 5.51 -9.63
N ASN A 38 7.51 4.90 -10.75
CA ASN A 38 7.84 3.51 -11.06
C ASN A 38 9.20 3.45 -11.76
N ILE A 39 10.15 2.73 -11.16
CA ILE A 39 11.49 2.50 -11.72
C ILE A 39 11.65 1.02 -12.03
N ARG A 40 12.06 0.69 -13.26
CA ARG A 40 12.30 -0.70 -13.67
C ARG A 40 13.78 -1.03 -13.63
N VAL A 41 14.07 -2.17 -13.02
CA VAL A 41 15.42 -2.71 -12.85
C VAL A 41 15.41 -4.18 -13.25
N ARG A 42 16.45 -4.61 -13.98
CA ARG A 42 16.62 -5.99 -14.43
C ARG A 42 17.94 -6.56 -13.94
N ILE A 43 17.89 -7.77 -13.39
CA ILE A 43 19.05 -8.51 -12.88
C ILE A 43 19.03 -9.90 -13.51
N LYS A 44 20.11 -10.30 -14.19
CA LYS A 44 20.24 -11.66 -14.71
C LYS A 44 20.66 -12.58 -13.55
N THR A 45 19.90 -13.64 -13.34
CA THR A 45 20.10 -14.61 -12.25
C THR A 45 20.05 -16.03 -12.77
N LEU A 46 20.53 -16.97 -11.96
CA LEU A 46 20.33 -18.39 -12.21
C LEU A 46 18.84 -18.76 -12.13
N PRO A 47 18.35 -19.70 -12.96
CA PRO A 47 16.97 -20.15 -12.90
C PRO A 47 16.64 -20.72 -11.52
N GLY A 48 15.51 -20.29 -10.95
CA GLY A 48 15.07 -20.67 -9.60
C GLY A 48 15.49 -19.68 -8.51
N ALA A 49 16.53 -18.87 -8.73
CA ALA A 49 17.01 -17.91 -7.73
C ALA A 49 16.36 -16.52 -7.86
N GLN A 50 15.57 -16.26 -8.90
CA GLN A 50 15.00 -14.95 -9.20
C GLN A 50 14.20 -14.35 -8.02
N TRP A 51 13.45 -15.17 -7.29
CA TRP A 51 12.66 -14.71 -6.14
C TRP A 51 13.51 -14.46 -4.88
N ALA A 52 14.58 -15.22 -4.69
CA ALA A 52 15.49 -15.01 -3.57
C ALA A 52 16.27 -13.71 -3.77
N VAL A 53 16.87 -13.55 -4.95
CA VAL A 53 17.62 -12.35 -5.33
C VAL A 53 16.71 -11.11 -5.34
N GLY A 54 15.50 -11.21 -5.91
CA GLY A 54 14.56 -10.09 -5.95
C GLY A 54 14.14 -9.62 -4.55
N ARG A 55 13.88 -10.54 -3.62
CA ARG A 55 13.51 -10.19 -2.23
C ARG A 55 14.68 -9.56 -1.46
N ALA A 56 15.88 -10.14 -1.58
CA ALA A 56 17.08 -9.59 -0.96
C ALA A 56 17.35 -8.16 -1.49
N PHE A 57 17.26 -7.97 -2.81
CA PHE A 57 17.41 -6.66 -3.43
C PHE A 57 16.37 -5.66 -2.93
N ASN A 58 15.08 -6.02 -2.89
CA ASN A 58 14.02 -5.12 -2.40
C ASN A 58 14.25 -4.67 -0.95
N THR A 59 14.75 -5.57 -0.10
CA THR A 59 15.08 -5.24 1.30
C THR A 59 16.19 -4.20 1.39
N LEU A 60 17.24 -4.37 0.59
CA LEU A 60 18.34 -3.40 0.51
C LEU A 60 17.86 -2.07 -0.08
N VAL A 61 17.06 -2.11 -1.15
CA VAL A 61 16.47 -0.90 -1.73
C VAL A 61 15.70 -0.12 -0.68
N LYS A 62 14.84 -0.78 0.11
CA LYS A 62 14.11 -0.11 1.20
C LYS A 62 15.06 0.53 2.22
N LYS A 63 16.04 -0.22 2.72
CA LYS A 63 17.06 0.29 3.67
C LYS A 63 17.81 1.52 3.15
N HIS A 64 18.20 1.50 1.87
CA HIS A 64 18.89 2.61 1.23
C HIS A 64 17.99 3.83 0.98
N PHE A 65 16.70 3.60 0.67
CA PHE A 65 15.72 4.67 0.48
C PHE A 65 15.35 5.34 1.80
N ASP A 66 15.21 4.56 2.87
CA ASP A 66 14.96 5.06 4.22
C ASP A 66 16.13 5.91 4.72
N ALA A 67 17.37 5.45 4.51
CA ALA A 67 18.57 6.21 4.86
C ALA A 67 18.72 7.52 4.06
N ALA A 68 18.14 7.58 2.87
CA ALA A 68 18.12 8.76 2.02
C ALA A 68 16.96 9.73 2.31
N GLY A 69 16.04 9.37 3.20
CA GLY A 69 14.84 10.16 3.50
C GLY A 69 13.81 10.20 2.37
N ILE A 70 13.82 9.20 1.46
CA ILE A 70 12.82 9.08 0.40
C ILE A 70 11.65 8.28 0.95
N GLU A 71 10.55 8.96 1.28
CA GLU A 71 9.33 8.30 1.78
C GLU A 71 8.67 7.46 0.67
N MET A 72 8.20 6.27 1.05
CA MET A 72 7.39 5.45 0.16
C MET A 72 5.96 6.01 0.14
N PRO A 73 5.37 6.20 -1.05
CA PRO A 73 4.06 6.80 -1.14
C PRO A 73 2.96 5.88 -0.62
N PHE A 74 2.03 6.45 0.14
CA PHE A 74 0.81 5.77 0.56
C PHE A 74 -0.34 6.11 -0.40
N PRO A 75 -1.24 5.15 -0.69
CA PRO A 75 -2.41 5.45 -1.50
C PRO A 75 -3.34 6.40 -0.74
N HIS A 76 -3.61 7.57 -1.31
CA HIS A 76 -4.58 8.52 -0.77
C HIS A 76 -6.00 8.21 -1.29
N LEU A 77 -6.96 8.06 -0.39
CA LEU A 77 -8.38 7.91 -0.72
C LEU A 77 -9.15 9.16 -0.30
N THR A 78 -9.57 9.98 -1.26
CA THR A 78 -10.48 11.11 -0.99
C THR A 78 -11.92 10.61 -0.96
N VAL A 79 -12.51 10.51 0.23
CA VAL A 79 -13.93 10.19 0.41
C VAL A 79 -14.76 11.46 0.33
N TYR A 80 -15.54 11.62 -0.74
CA TYR A 80 -16.51 12.71 -0.86
C TYR A 80 -17.86 12.26 -0.27
N PHE A 81 -18.25 12.86 0.85
CA PHE A 81 -19.58 12.69 1.41
C PHE A 81 -20.56 13.52 0.57
N GLY A 82 -21.47 12.85 -0.14
CA GLY A 82 -22.47 13.53 -0.97
C GLY A 82 -23.25 14.55 -0.14
N GLN A 83 -23.22 15.82 -0.55
CA GLN A 83 -24.19 16.80 -0.08
C GLN A 83 -25.48 16.62 -0.88
N ASP A 84 -26.60 16.44 -0.19
CA ASP A 84 -27.90 16.74 -0.78
C ASP A 84 -27.96 18.22 -1.15
N LYS A 85 -28.83 18.56 -2.12
CA LYS A 85 -28.98 19.92 -2.68
C LYS A 85 -29.31 21.02 -1.65
N ASP A 86 -29.60 20.63 -0.40
CA ASP A 86 -29.95 21.49 0.73
C ASP A 86 -28.79 21.74 1.70
N GLY A 87 -27.56 21.34 1.37
CA GLY A 87 -26.36 21.68 2.14
C GLY A 87 -26.20 20.91 3.46
N SER A 88 -27.14 20.02 3.79
CA SER A 88 -27.15 19.25 5.03
C SER A 88 -26.66 17.83 4.78
N ALA A 89 -25.36 17.58 4.98
CA ALA A 89 -24.85 16.22 5.07
C ALA A 89 -25.30 15.61 6.41
N PRO A 90 -26.01 14.45 6.42
CA PRO A 90 -26.38 13.79 7.67
C PRO A 90 -25.12 13.40 8.45
N PRO A 91 -25.09 13.56 9.79
CA PRO A 91 -23.91 13.30 10.59
C PRO A 91 -23.53 11.81 10.50
N VAL A 92 -22.40 11.53 9.86
CA VAL A 92 -21.84 10.18 9.76
C VAL A 92 -21.12 9.86 11.06
N ARG A 93 -21.61 8.85 11.79
CA ARG A 93 -20.94 8.33 12.98
C ARG A 93 -19.87 7.33 12.57
N VAL A 94 -18.62 7.77 12.51
CA VAL A 94 -17.47 6.87 12.28
C VAL A 94 -17.21 6.11 13.57
N VAL A 95 -17.49 4.80 13.57
CA VAL A 95 -17.11 3.89 14.66
C VAL A 95 -15.82 3.19 14.25
N LEU A 96 -14.71 3.62 14.84
CA LEU A 96 -13.43 2.92 14.71
C LEU A 96 -13.46 1.73 15.67
N GLN A 97 -13.77 0.53 15.16
CA GLN A 97 -13.67 -0.69 15.95
C GLN A 97 -12.22 -1.19 15.92
N GLY A 98 -11.44 -0.85 16.94
CA GLY A 98 -10.11 -1.41 17.15
C GLY A 98 -10.23 -2.87 17.58
N GLU A 99 -9.65 -3.79 16.80
CA GLU A 99 -9.31 -5.13 17.27
C GLU A 99 -8.30 -5.01 18.43
N GLN A 100 -8.59 -5.70 19.53
CA GLN A 100 -7.75 -5.73 20.72
C GLN A 100 -6.43 -6.45 20.42
N GLY A 101 -5.33 -5.83 20.85
CA GLY A 101 -3.98 -6.21 20.48
C GLY A 101 -3.41 -7.46 21.15
N ILE A 102 -2.40 -8.01 20.48
CA ILE A 102 -1.20 -8.53 21.13
C ILE A 102 -0.09 -7.46 20.96
N GLY A 103 0.41 -6.93 22.08
CA GLY A 103 1.75 -6.30 22.24
C GLY A 103 2.21 -5.18 21.29
N GLN A 104 1.99 -3.93 21.73
CA GLN A 104 2.82 -2.70 21.64
C GLN A 104 3.72 -2.39 20.40
N GLU A 105 3.32 -1.29 19.71
CA GLU A 105 4.07 -0.12 19.16
C GLU A 105 5.26 -0.35 18.19
N GLU A 106 5.37 0.22 16.97
CA GLU A 106 4.97 1.51 16.38
C GLU A 106 4.72 1.41 14.85
N GLY A 107 3.78 2.20 14.32
CA GLY A 107 3.92 2.83 12.99
C GLY A 107 3.02 2.36 11.83
N ALA A 108 1.87 3.05 11.67
CA ALA A 108 1.13 3.37 10.43
C ALA A 108 0.69 2.21 9.48
N GLY A 109 -0.59 1.98 9.18
CA GLY A 109 -1.88 2.62 9.46
C GLY A 109 -3.00 1.65 9.00
N PRO A 110 -4.26 1.78 9.44
CA PRO A 110 -5.22 0.70 9.26
C PRO A 110 -6.00 0.80 7.94
N SER A 111 -5.84 -0.21 7.09
CA SER A 111 -6.79 -0.55 6.02
C SER A 111 -8.03 -1.20 6.64
N GLY A 112 -9.10 -0.42 6.83
CA GLY A 112 -10.38 -0.92 7.38
C GLY A 112 -11.42 -1.17 6.29
N GLN A 113 -12.00 -2.37 6.25
CA GLN A 113 -13.14 -2.71 5.39
C GLN A 113 -14.43 -2.09 5.95
N ILE A 114 -15.21 -1.43 5.09
CA ILE A 114 -16.44 -0.70 5.46
C ILE A 114 -17.66 -1.56 5.10
N SER A 115 -18.43 -1.99 6.10
CA SER A 115 -19.72 -2.65 5.89
C SER A 115 -20.87 -1.74 6.32
N VAL A 116 -21.78 -1.44 5.39
CA VAL A 116 -22.95 -0.56 5.58
C VAL A 116 -24.21 -1.39 5.85
N ALA A 117 -24.73 -1.34 7.07
CA ALA A 117 -26.06 -1.87 7.39
C ALA A 117 -27.08 -0.73 7.31
N SER A 118 -27.97 -0.80 6.31
CA SER A 118 -29.11 0.12 6.15
C SER A 118 -30.33 -0.51 6.85
N GLU A 119 -30.66 -0.04 8.05
CA GLU A 119 -31.86 -0.46 8.75
C GLU A 119 -33.09 0.24 8.12
N ARG A 120 -33.92 -0.55 7.42
CA ARG A 120 -35.21 -0.10 6.89
C ARG A 120 -36.23 -0.08 8.02
N THR A 121 -36.58 1.10 8.51
CA THR A 121 -37.75 1.26 9.39
C THR A 121 -39.04 1.05 8.60
N GLN A 122 -39.73 -0.03 8.95
CA GLN A 122 -41.06 -0.45 8.50
C GLN A 122 -42.11 0.63 8.84
N VAL A 123 -42.82 1.14 7.83
CA VAL A 123 -44.04 1.95 8.00
C VAL A 123 -45.21 1.02 8.44
N PRO A 124 -45.95 1.33 9.52
CA PRO A 124 -47.11 0.52 9.90
C PRO A 124 -48.30 0.79 8.96
N GLN A 125 -48.93 -0.29 8.49
CA GLN A 125 -50.19 -0.26 7.75
C GLN A 125 -51.39 -0.28 8.70
N GLY A 126 -52.42 0.51 8.36
CA GLY A 126 -53.82 0.20 8.67
C GLY A 126 -54.57 1.26 9.48
N ALA A 127 -55.54 1.94 8.85
CA ALA A 127 -56.97 1.87 9.20
C ALA A 127 -57.79 2.95 8.47
N VAL A 128 -58.98 2.54 8.07
CA VAL A 128 -59.98 3.19 7.21
C VAL A 128 -60.80 4.25 7.97
N VAL A 129 -61.44 5.15 7.22
CA VAL A 129 -62.88 5.56 7.28
C VAL A 129 -63.22 7.05 7.53
N ASN A 130 -63.98 7.61 6.58
CA ASN A 130 -65.05 8.64 6.57
C ASN A 130 -64.85 9.99 7.30
N LYS A 131 -65.30 11.13 6.77
CA LYS A 131 -66.58 11.47 6.14
C LYS A 131 -66.43 12.72 5.28
#